data_AF-A0A7C4HAW9-F1
#
_entry.id   AF-A0A7C4HAW9-F1
#
_cell.length_a   1.000
_cell.length_b   1.000
_cell.length_c   1.000
_cell.angle_alpha   90.00
_cell.angle_beta   90.00
_cell.angle_gamma   90.00
#
_symmetry.space_group_name_H-M   'P 1'
#
loop_
_entity.id
_entity.type
_entity.pdbx_description
1 polymer ?
#
loop_
_entity_poly.entity_id
_entity_poly.type
_entity_poly.pdbx_seq_one_letter_code
_entity_poly.pdbx_strand_id
1 'polypeptide(L)' 'MDSKRRLEYDLSSLIEEISSIREVIAIILFGSRARGDYDEYSDYDLLVVFTDRESMWRRWSELFQKVGSFSLLVHL' A
#
# COMPACT_ATOMS: atom_id res chain seq x y z
N MET A 1 -8.76 21.40 -0.20
CA MET A 1 -7.64 20.56 -0.68
C MET A 1 -8.08 19.89 -1.96
N ASP A 2 -7.30 20.01 -3.03
CA ASP A 2 -7.57 19.30 -4.30
C ASP A 2 -7.62 17.79 -4.07
N SER A 3 -8.53 17.08 -4.73
CA SER A 3 -8.73 15.62 -4.58
C SER A 3 -7.44 14.82 -4.82
N LYS A 4 -6.61 15.26 -5.76
CA LYS A 4 -5.30 14.68 -6.04
C LYS A 4 -4.35 14.75 -4.84
N ARG A 5 -4.28 15.90 -4.15
CA ARG A 5 -3.42 16.07 -2.97
C ARG A 5 -3.87 15.22 -1.79
N ARG A 6 -5.19 14.99 -1.64
CA ARG A 6 -5.73 14.09 -0.63
C ARG A 6 -5.32 12.64 -0.91
N LEU A 7 -5.46 12.18 -2.14
CA LEU A 7 -5.02 10.84 -2.54
C LEU A 7 -3.52 10.62 -2.34
N GLU A 8 -2.69 11.59 -2.70
CA GLU A 8 -1.23 11.54 -2.48
C GLU A 8 -0.87 11.47 -0.98
N TYR A 9 -1.60 12.23 -0.15
CA TYR A 9 -1.44 12.19 1.31
C TYR A 9 -1.87 10.84 1.91
N ASP A 10 -3.01 10.31 1.48
CA ASP A 10 -3.53 9.02 1.96
C ASP A 10 -2.59 7.88 1.55
N LEU A 11 -2.03 7.91 0.33
CA LEU A 11 -1.03 6.93 -0.11
C LEU A 11 0.27 7.02 0.69
N SER A 12 0.77 8.22 0.94
CA SER A 12 2.00 8.41 1.73
C SER A 12 1.83 7.85 3.15
N SER A 13 0.69 8.16 3.77
CA SER A 13 0.32 7.66 5.10
C SER A 13 0.18 6.13 5.11
N LEU A 14 -0.40 5.55 4.06
CA LEU A 14 -0.50 4.10 3.90
C LEU A 14 0.89 3.44 3.81
N ILE A 15 1.79 4.00 3.02
CA ILE A 15 3.16 3.48 2.87
C ILE A 15 3.90 3.55 4.20
N GLU A 16 3.78 4.66 4.94
CA GLU A 16 4.37 4.80 6.28
C GLU A 16 3.86 3.72 7.24
N GLU A 17 2.54 3.50 7.30
CA GLU A 17 1.94 2.47 8.14
C GLU A 17 2.43 1.06 7.76
N ILE A 18 2.46 0.71 6.47
CA ILE A 18 2.96 -0.59 6.01
C ILE A 18 4.46 -0.74 6.33
N SER A 19 5.25 0.32 6.14
CA SER A 19 6.70 0.30 6.40
C SER A 19 7.06 0.11 7.88
N SER A 20 6.15 0.48 8.78
CA SER A 20 6.32 0.28 10.23
C SER A 20 6.15 -1.17 10.67
N ILE A 21 5.61 -2.05 9.82
CA ILE A 21 5.42 -3.46 10.12
C ILE A 21 6.79 -4.15 10.10
N ARG A 22 7.15 -4.79 11.21
CA ARG A 22 8.43 -5.51 11.31
C ARG A 22 8.50 -6.60 10.23
N GLU A 23 9.69 -6.82 9.69
CA GLU A 23 9.99 -7.83 8.66
C GLU A 23 9.48 -7.47 7.25
N VAL A 24 8.84 -6.31 7.06
CA VAL A 24 8.71 -5.69 5.73
C VAL A 24 10.08 -5.18 5.30
N ILE A 25 10.51 -5.54 4.09
CA ILE A 25 11.82 -5.16 3.54
C ILE A 25 11.71 -4.24 2.32
N ALA A 26 10.57 -4.26 1.62
CA ALA A 26 10.31 -3.38 0.49
C ALA A 26 8.81 -3.20 0.26
N ILE A 27 8.45 -2.04 -0.29
CA ILE A 27 7.13 -1.74 -0.86
C ILE A 27 7.38 -1.26 -2.28
N ILE A 28 6.83 -1.96 -3.27
CA ILE A 28 7.10 -1.70 -4.69
C ILE A 28 5.79 -1.28 -5.35
N LEU A 29 5.78 -0.09 -5.96
CA LEU A 29 4.69 0.35 -6.83
C LEU A 29 4.83 -0.35 -8.19
N PHE A 30 3.75 -0.99 -8.63
CA PHE A 30 3.65 -1.55 -9.97
C PHE A 30 2.33 -1.10 -10.63
N GLY A 31 1.96 -1.74 -11.75
CA GLY A 31 0.69 -1.42 -12.42
C GLY A 31 0.73 -0.13 -13.24
N SER A 32 -0.45 0.44 -13.51
CA SER A 32 -0.59 1.55 -14.46
C SER A 32 0.09 2.84 -13.98
N ARG A 33 0.00 3.12 -12.67
CA ARG A 33 0.67 4.26 -12.03
C ARG A 33 2.18 4.20 -12.20
N ALA A 34 2.78 3.00 -12.13
CA ALA A 34 4.22 2.80 -12.36
C ALA A 34 4.62 2.93 -13.84
N ARG A 35 3.76 2.49 -14.77
CA ARG A 35 4.01 2.58 -16.22
C ARG A 35 3.75 3.97 -16.80
N GLY A 36 2.95 4.79 -16.11
CA GLY A 36 2.55 6.12 -16.58
C GLY A 36 1.36 6.13 -17.54
N ASP A 37 0.66 5.00 -17.69
CA ASP A 37 -0.56 4.84 -18.51
C ASP A 37 -1.84 4.89 -17.66
N TYR A 38 -1.82 5.62 -16.54
CA TYR A 38 -2.92 5.73 -15.58
C TYR A 38 -3.82 6.95 -15.87
N ASP A 39 -5.07 6.88 -15.39
CA ASP A 39 -6.05 7.97 -15.39
C ASP A 39 -6.46 8.39 -13.95
N GLU A 40 -7.40 9.32 -13.84
CA GLU A 40 -7.86 9.82 -12.53
C GLU A 40 -8.60 8.79 -11.67
N TYR A 41 -9.05 7.69 -12.28
CA TYR A 41 -9.78 6.60 -11.61
C TYR A 41 -8.91 5.38 -11.35
N SER A 42 -7.64 5.42 -11.77
CA SER A 42 -6.71 4.31 -11.63
C SER A 42 -6.24 4.12 -10.19
N ASP A 43 -6.34 2.89 -9.71
CA ASP A 43 -5.88 2.43 -8.41
C ASP A 43 -4.33 2.43 -8.29
N TYR A 44 -3.83 2.18 -7.08
CA TYR A 44 -2.41 1.96 -6.81
C TYR A 44 -2.15 0.48 -6.53
N ASP A 45 -1.34 -0.15 -7.37
CA ASP A 45 -0.91 -1.54 -7.18
C ASP A 45 0.40 -1.57 -6.36
N LEU A 46 0.35 -2.13 -5.15
CA LEU A 46 1.50 -2.21 -4.25
C LEU A 46 1.88 -3.66 -3.95
N LEU A 47 3.17 -3.98 -4.09
CA LEU A 47 3.74 -5.25 -3.65
C LEU A 47 4.51 -5.04 -2.36
N VAL A 48 4.05 -5.65 -1.27
CA VAL A 48 4.73 -5.63 0.03
C VAL A 48 5.57 -6.89 0.16
N VAL A 49 6.88 -6.71 0.28
CA VAL A 49 7.84 -7.81 0.39
C VAL A 49 8.26 -7.98 1.84
N PHE A 50 8.16 -9.20 2.34
CA PHE A 50 8.63 -9.60 3.66
C PHE A 50 9.93 -10.39 3.57
N THR A 51 10.67 -10.47 4.68
CA THR A 51 11.92 -11.25 4.79
C THR A 51 11.75 -12.70 4.33
N ASP A 52 10.62 -13.32 4.66
CA ASP A 52 10.28 -14.69 4.26
C ASP A 52 8.77 -14.95 4.33
N ARG A 53 8.34 -16.13 3.86
CA ARG A 53 6.92 -16.51 3.81
C ARG A 53 6.27 -16.61 5.19
N GLU A 54 6.97 -17.12 6.19
CA GLU A 54 6.42 -17.30 7.53
C GLU A 54 6.22 -15.95 8.21
N SER A 55 7.17 -15.02 8.04
CA SER A 55 7.04 -13.64 8.52
C SER A 55 5.82 -12.95 7.91
N MET A 56 5.61 -13.08 6.60
CA MET A 56 4.41 -12.55 5.93
C MET A 56 3.12 -13.07 6.57
N TRP A 57 2.98 -14.39 6.74
CA TRP A 57 1.76 -14.96 7.32
C TRP A 57 1.55 -14.53 8.78
N ARG A 58 2.62 -14.42 9.55
CA ARG A 58 2.57 -13.97 10.95
C ARG A 58 2.14 -12.50 11.06
N ARG A 59 2.45 -11.68 10.06
CA ARG A 59 2.10 -10.25 9.96
C ARG A 59 0.84 -9.96 9.18
N TRP A 60 0.22 -10.98 8.59
CA TRP A 60 -0.94 -10.82 7.72
C TRP A 60 -2.06 -10.03 8.40
N SER A 61 -2.44 -10.39 9.63
CA SER A 61 -3.48 -9.65 10.36
C SER A 61 -3.09 -8.21 10.68
N GLU A 62 -1.82 -7.94 11.02
CA GLU A 62 -1.33 -6.58 11.30
C GLU A 62 -1.36 -5.72 10.04
N LEU A 63 -0.89 -6.26 8.91
CA LEU A 63 -0.96 -5.61 7.60
C LEU A 63 -2.39 -5.23 7.25
N PHE A 64 -3.33 -6.18 7.37
CA PHE A 64 -4.73 -5.95 7.05
C PHE A 64 -5.39 -4.92 7.97
N GLN A 65 -5.08 -4.93 9.25
CA GLN A 65 -5.62 -3.94 10.19
C GLN A 65 -5.11 -2.54 9.90
N LYS A 66 -3.80 -2.40 9.61
CA LYS A 66 -3.19 -1.11 9.25
C LYS A 66 -3.78 -0.59 7.94
N VAL A 67 -3.80 -1.42 6.90
CA VAL A 67 -4.33 -1.05 5.58
C VAL A 67 -5.84 -0.75 5.63
N GLY A 68 -6.62 -1.57 6.35
CA GLY A 68 -8.07 -1.40 6.47
C GLY A 68 -8.52 -0.20 7.33
N SER A 69 -7.59 0.41 8.09
CA SER A 69 -7.88 1.67 8.80
C SER A 69 -7.97 2.87 7.86
N PHE A 70 -7.44 2.74 6.65
CA PHE A 70 -7.63 3.71 5.58
C PHE A 70 -8.96 3.45 4.90
N SER A 71 -9.79 4.49 4.69
CA SER A 71 -11.03 4.40 3.90
C SER A 71 -10.76 4.27 2.40
N LEU A 72 -9.77 3.47 2.02
CA LEU A 72 -9.39 3.14 0.66
C LEU A 72 -10.09 1.86 0.23
N LEU A 73 -10.45 1.78 -1.05
CA LEU A 73 -10.90 0.54 -1.65
C LEU A 73 -9.66 -0.34 -1.86
N VAL A 74 -9.53 -1.41 -1.09
CA VAL A 74 -8.38 -2.31 -1.15
C VAL A 74 -8.77 -3.60 -1.83
N HIS A 75 -8.09 -3.91 -2.92
CA HIS A 75 -8.17 -5.19 -3.63
C HIS A 75 -6.95 -6.06 -3.30
N LEU A 76 -7.17 -7.35 -3.10
CA LEU A 76 -6.17 -8.34 -2.67
C LEU A 76 -6.10 -9.51 -3.64
#